data_AF-A0A9P6BUF2-F1
#
_entry.id   AF-A0A9P6BUF2-F1
#
_cell.length_a   1.000
_cell.length_b   1.000
_cell.length_c   1.000
_cell.angle_alpha   90.00
_cell.angle_beta   90.00
_cell.angle_gamma   90.00
#
_symmetry.space_group_name_H-M   'P 1'
#
loop_
_entity.id
_entity.type
_entity.pdbx_description
1 polymer ?
#
loop_
_entity_poly.entity_id
_entity_poly.type
_entity_poly.pdbx_seq_one_letter_code
_entity_poly.pdbx_strand_id
1 'polypeptide(L)'
;MHISSHARPTMPTSGATAYMNLMNEQARNGQQRDVEESALLRDLIFVFQGINGKMIKFEEESGTYVIDPSINITRSTRGLVSRLTELGLLYRKVNAYVQETLKLQKQETVGLVGQVNITHLVNLETIVA
;
A
#
# COMPACT_ATOMS: atom_id res chain seq x y z
N MET A 1 -28.42 -40.28 55.53
CA MET A 1 -28.63 -39.29 54.45
C MET A 1 -28.25 -37.91 54.96
N HIS A 2 -27.11 -37.38 54.55
CA HIS A 2 -27.00 -35.99 54.07
C HIS A 2 -25.59 -35.79 53.49
N ILE A 3 -25.56 -35.49 52.20
CA ILE A 3 -24.38 -35.38 51.33
C ILE A 3 -23.89 -33.93 51.43
N SER A 4 -22.65 -33.73 51.85
CA SER A 4 -22.04 -32.40 51.97
C SER A 4 -21.66 -31.86 50.59
N SER A 5 -22.33 -30.78 50.18
CA SER A 5 -22.10 -30.11 48.89
C SER A 5 -20.78 -29.35 48.90
N HIS A 6 -19.84 -29.79 48.05
CA HIS A 6 -18.62 -29.03 47.77
C HIS A 6 -18.96 -27.83 46.89
N ALA A 7 -18.78 -26.61 47.40
CA ALA A 7 -18.84 -25.39 46.61
C ALA A 7 -17.62 -25.30 45.69
N ARG A 8 -17.84 -25.10 44.39
CA ARG A 8 -16.78 -24.78 43.42
C ARG A 8 -16.25 -23.36 43.67
N PRO A 9 -14.94 -23.11 43.59
CA PRO A 9 -14.41 -21.75 43.59
C PRO A 9 -14.89 -21.03 42.32
N THR A 10 -15.56 -19.89 42.48
CA THR A 10 -15.91 -19.00 41.38
C THR A 10 -14.70 -18.11 41.05
N MET A 11 -14.32 -18.06 39.77
CA MET A 11 -13.20 -17.24 39.32
C MET A 11 -13.58 -15.76 39.22
N PRO A 12 -12.64 -14.83 39.48
CA PRO A 12 -12.83 -13.42 39.13
C PRO A 12 -12.69 -13.24 37.61
N THR A 13 -13.78 -12.85 36.96
CA THR A 13 -13.98 -12.74 35.50
C THR A 13 -13.08 -11.71 34.79
N SER A 14 -12.24 -10.97 35.53
CA SER A 14 -11.40 -9.87 34.99
C SER A 14 -9.99 -10.33 34.56
N GLY A 15 -9.48 -11.44 35.11
CA GLY A 15 -8.14 -11.94 34.78
C GLY A 15 -8.09 -12.74 33.47
N ALA A 16 -9.08 -13.59 33.21
CA ALA A 16 -9.12 -14.44 32.02
C ALA A 16 -9.09 -13.63 30.71
N THR A 17 -9.86 -12.54 30.65
CA THR A 17 -9.86 -11.63 29.49
C THR A 17 -8.52 -10.94 29.29
N ALA A 18 -7.83 -10.57 30.38
CA ALA A 18 -6.50 -9.95 30.30
C ALA A 18 -5.45 -10.93 29.78
N TYR A 19 -5.43 -12.18 30.26
CA TYR A 19 -4.53 -13.22 29.74
C TYR A 19 -4.82 -13.55 28.27
N MET A 20 -6.10 -13.61 27.87
CA MET A 20 -6.49 -13.86 26.48
C MET A 20 -6.04 -12.73 25.56
N ASN A 21 -6.16 -11.46 25.99
CA ASN A 21 -5.64 -10.31 25.24
C ASN A 21 -4.11 -10.37 25.11
N LEU A 22 -3.39 -10.68 26.21
CA LEU A 22 -1.92 -10.82 26.19
C LEU A 22 -1.45 -11.95 25.27
N MET A 23 -2.12 -13.12 25.27
CA MET A 23 -1.79 -14.21 24.35
C MET A 23 -2.06 -13.83 22.89
N ASN A 24 -3.15 -13.10 22.63
CA ASN A 24 -3.48 -12.65 21.28
C ASN A 24 -2.48 -11.58 20.78
N GLU A 25 -2.03 -10.69 21.66
CA GLU A 25 -1.03 -9.67 21.35
C GLU A 25 0.36 -10.28 21.08
N GLN A 26 0.75 -11.31 21.85
CA GLN A 26 1.97 -12.09 21.59
C GLN A 26 1.89 -12.87 20.26
N ALA A 27 0.73 -13.46 19.95
CA ALA A 27 0.52 -14.16 18.67
C ALA A 27 0.58 -13.20 17.46
N ARG A 28 0.09 -11.97 17.61
CA ARG A 28 0.16 -10.93 16.56
C ARG A 28 1.57 -10.41 16.36
N ASN A 29 2.32 -10.16 17.44
CA ASN A 29 3.70 -9.69 17.35
C ASN A 29 4.64 -10.74 16.72
N GLY A 30 4.38 -12.03 16.92
CA GLY A 30 5.15 -13.11 16.28
C GLY A 30 4.98 -13.23 14.76
N GLN A 31 4.01 -12.51 14.17
CA GLN A 31 3.76 -12.49 12.73
C GLN A 31 4.27 -11.23 12.02
N GLN A 32 4.77 -10.24 12.78
CA GLN A 32 5.28 -9.00 12.20
C GLN A 32 6.69 -9.25 11.63
N ARG A 33 6.86 -8.98 10.34
CA ARG A 33 8.12 -9.16 9.62
C ARG A 33 8.89 -7.85 9.61
N ASP A 34 10.13 -7.87 10.10
CA ASP A 34 11.04 -6.74 9.94
C ASP A 34 11.38 -6.54 8.47
N VAL A 35 11.45 -5.27 8.07
CA VAL A 35 11.65 -4.86 6.69
C VAL A 35 12.74 -3.80 6.65
N GLU A 36 13.70 -3.99 5.74
CA GLU A 36 14.70 -2.97 5.45
C GLU A 36 14.07 -1.77 4.71
N GLU A 37 14.51 -0.56 5.04
CA GLU A 37 14.04 0.66 4.39
C GLU A 37 14.27 0.65 2.87
N SER A 38 15.37 0.05 2.42
CA SER A 38 15.72 -0.15 1.00
C SER A 38 14.61 -0.89 0.23
N ALA A 39 13.98 -1.89 0.86
CA ALA A 39 12.90 -2.66 0.27
C ALA A 39 11.62 -1.83 0.16
N LEU A 40 11.33 -1.00 1.17
CA LEU A 40 10.19 -0.09 1.16
C LEU A 40 10.33 1.00 0.09
N LEU A 41 11.53 1.54 -0.08
CA LEU A 41 11.83 2.51 -1.13
C LEU A 41 11.70 1.89 -2.52
N ARG A 42 12.12 0.63 -2.71
CA ARG A 42 11.91 -0.11 -3.96
C ARG A 42 10.43 -0.24 -4.29
N ASP A 43 9.62 -0.62 -3.30
CA ASP A 43 8.17 -0.72 -3.47
C ASP A 43 7.54 0.64 -3.81
N LEU A 44 8.02 1.75 -3.22
CA LEU A 44 7.56 3.09 -3.57
C LEU A 44 7.87 3.45 -5.04
N ILE A 45 9.04 3.06 -5.56
CA ILE A 45 9.36 3.24 -7.00
C ILE A 45 8.36 2.48 -7.86
N PHE A 46 8.02 1.24 -7.51
CA PHE A 46 7.01 0.46 -8.24
C PHE A 46 5.63 1.13 -8.19
N VAL A 47 5.23 1.61 -7.02
CA VAL A 47 3.96 2.34 -6.84
C VAL A 47 3.88 3.57 -7.76
N PHE A 48 4.96 4.35 -7.86
CA PHE A 48 5.01 5.52 -8.74
C PHE A 48 4.94 5.15 -10.23
N GLN A 49 5.46 3.98 -10.60
CA GLN A 49 5.30 3.40 -11.93
C GLN A 49 3.91 2.79 -12.17
N GLY A 50 3.10 2.68 -11.12
CA GLY A 50 1.78 2.07 -11.18
C GLY A 50 1.78 0.55 -11.10
N ILE A 51 2.87 -0.04 -10.61
CA ILE A 51 3.06 -1.48 -10.43
C ILE A 51 2.91 -1.83 -8.95
N ASN A 52 2.38 -3.02 -8.66
CA ASN A 52 2.25 -3.52 -7.29
C ASN A 52 3.60 -3.98 -6.74
N GLY A 53 3.92 -3.51 -5.54
CA GLY A 53 5.07 -3.97 -4.76
C GLY A 53 4.77 -5.21 -3.94
N LYS A 54 5.78 -5.64 -3.18
CA LYS A 54 5.66 -6.81 -2.30
C LYS A 54 4.84 -6.48 -1.04
N MET A 55 5.06 -5.31 -0.49
CA MET A 55 4.56 -4.78 0.78
C MET A 55 3.54 -3.66 0.56
N ILE A 56 3.61 -2.93 -0.56
CA ILE A 56 2.64 -1.90 -0.92
C ILE A 56 1.88 -2.33 -2.18
N LYS A 57 0.56 -2.45 -2.10
CA LYS A 57 -0.28 -2.92 -3.20
C LYS A 57 -1.48 -2.02 -3.42
N PHE A 58 -1.88 -1.87 -4.66
CA PHE A 58 -3.11 -1.18 -5.02
C PHE A 58 -4.31 -2.05 -4.65
N GLU A 59 -5.24 -1.48 -3.90
CA GLU A 59 -6.51 -2.07 -3.55
C GLU A 59 -7.58 -1.43 -4.44
N GLU A 60 -8.19 -2.23 -5.32
CA GLU A 60 -9.16 -1.73 -6.30
C GLU A 60 -10.44 -1.20 -5.65
N GLU A 61 -10.85 -1.78 -4.52
CA GLU A 61 -12.06 -1.37 -3.80
C GLU A 61 -11.94 0.03 -3.22
N SER A 62 -10.80 0.34 -2.58
CA SER A 62 -10.54 1.69 -2.04
C SER A 62 -9.97 2.64 -3.09
N GLY A 63 -9.43 2.11 -4.19
CA GLY A 63 -8.72 2.88 -5.21
C GLY A 63 -7.44 3.51 -4.68
N THR A 64 -6.83 2.92 -3.65
CA THR A 64 -5.62 3.43 -2.97
C THR A 64 -4.55 2.37 -2.82
N TYR A 65 -3.34 2.79 -2.45
CA TYR A 65 -2.26 1.87 -2.12
C TYR A 65 -2.28 1.56 -0.62
N VAL A 66 -2.26 0.27 -0.29
CA VAL A 66 -2.31 -0.23 1.08
C VAL A 66 -0.97 -0.89 1.42
N ILE A 67 -0.48 -0.57 2.62
CA ILE A 67 0.75 -1.15 3.18
C ILE A 67 0.36 -2.42 3.96
N ASP A 68 1.03 -3.54 3.66
CA ASP A 68 0.82 -4.83 4.32
C ASP A 68 0.86 -4.66 5.87
N PRO A 69 -0.20 -5.04 6.59
CA PRO A 69 -0.25 -4.89 8.05
C PRO A 69 0.74 -5.79 8.78
N SER A 70 1.23 -6.84 8.13
CA SER A 70 2.20 -7.78 8.72
C SER A 70 3.64 -7.27 8.69
N ILE A 71 3.94 -6.10 8.13
CA ILE A 71 5.29 -5.53 8.20
C ILE A 71 5.47 -4.68 9.46
N ASN A 72 6.63 -4.82 10.08
CA ASN A 72 7.03 -4.04 11.24
C ASN A 72 7.70 -2.75 10.78
N ILE A 73 6.96 -1.64 10.82
CA ILE A 73 7.48 -0.29 10.56
C ILE A 73 6.90 0.68 11.58
N THR A 74 7.66 1.74 11.88
CA THR A 74 7.18 2.77 12.82
C THR A 74 5.93 3.47 12.28
N ARG A 75 5.08 3.99 13.18
CA ARG A 75 3.90 4.78 12.78
C ARG A 75 4.27 5.98 11.89
N SER A 76 5.40 6.63 12.18
CA SER A 76 5.90 7.76 11.40
C SER A 76 6.26 7.35 9.96
N THR A 77 7.02 6.25 9.81
CA THR A 77 7.37 5.70 8.49
C THR A 77 6.11 5.31 7.71
N ARG A 78 5.15 4.65 8.37
CA ARG A 78 3.87 4.29 7.76
C ARG A 78 3.12 5.52 7.25
N GLY A 79 3.03 6.57 8.06
CA GLY A 79 2.40 7.83 7.66
C GLY A 79 3.11 8.53 6.49
N LEU A 80 4.44 8.51 6.46
CA LEU A 80 5.21 9.06 5.35
C LEU A 80 4.97 8.29 4.05
N VAL A 81 5.04 6.96 4.10
CA VAL A 81 4.80 6.08 2.95
C VAL A 81 3.38 6.28 2.42
N SER A 82 2.36 6.31 3.28
CA SER A 82 0.98 6.58 2.85
C SER A 82 0.85 7.89 2.08
N ARG A 83 1.41 9.00 2.59
CA ARG A 83 1.40 10.30 1.90
C ARG A 83 2.11 10.26 0.54
N LEU A 84 3.25 9.56 0.47
CA LEU A 84 3.97 9.39 -0.79
C LEU A 84 3.11 8.62 -1.80
N THR A 85 2.48 7.53 -1.38
CA THR A 85 1.62 6.74 -2.27
C THR A 85 0.38 7.51 -2.76
N GLU A 86 -0.22 8.34 -1.90
CA GLU A 86 -1.33 9.23 -2.29
C GLU A 86 -0.87 10.27 -3.33
N LEU A 87 0.31 10.86 -3.14
CA LEU A 87 0.91 11.79 -4.10
C LEU A 87 1.17 11.11 -5.45
N GLY A 88 1.72 9.90 -5.43
CA GLY A 88 1.92 9.09 -6.64
C GLY A 88 0.61 8.81 -7.36
N LEU A 89 -0.46 8.49 -6.63
CA LEU A 89 -1.79 8.27 -7.20
C LEU A 89 -2.37 9.55 -7.83
N LEU A 90 -2.24 10.69 -7.15
CA LEU A 90 -2.71 11.98 -7.68
C LEU A 90 -1.96 12.34 -8.96
N TYR A 91 -0.63 12.18 -8.97
CA TYR A 91 0.18 12.38 -10.17
C TYR A 91 -0.31 11.49 -11.33
N ARG A 92 -0.58 10.21 -11.08
CA ARG A 92 -1.12 9.30 -12.09
C ARG A 92 -2.46 9.75 -12.64
N LYS A 93 -3.38 10.22 -11.80
CA LYS A 93 -4.69 10.75 -12.22
C LYS A 93 -4.53 11.98 -13.12
N VAL A 94 -3.68 12.92 -12.71
CA VAL A 94 -3.39 14.13 -13.52
C VAL A 94 -2.72 13.76 -14.84
N ASN A 95 -1.71 12.89 -14.82
CA ASN A 95 -1.02 12.46 -16.03
C ASN A 95 -1.97 11.72 -16.98
N ALA A 96 -2.84 10.84 -16.47
CA ALA A 96 -3.85 10.16 -17.29
C ALA A 96 -4.80 11.16 -17.97
N TYR A 97 -5.29 12.15 -17.24
CA TYR A 97 -6.15 13.21 -17.78
C TYR A 97 -5.44 14.02 -18.88
N VAL A 98 -4.19 14.41 -18.66
CA VAL A 98 -3.39 15.14 -19.67
C VAL A 98 -3.18 14.28 -20.92
N GLN A 99 -2.83 13.01 -20.75
CA GLN A 99 -2.61 12.09 -21.88
C GLN A 99 -3.90 11.84 -22.68
N GLU A 100 -5.05 11.73 -22.02
CA GLU A 100 -6.35 11.61 -22.67
C GLU A 100 -6.69 12.87 -23.47
N THR A 101 -6.53 14.05 -22.87
CA THR A 101 -6.75 15.33 -23.54
C THR A 101 -5.87 15.49 -24.78
N LEU A 102 -4.59 15.11 -24.69
CA LEU A 102 -3.67 15.14 -25.83
C LEU A 102 -4.05 14.14 -26.92
N LYS A 103 -4.57 12.96 -26.57
CA LYS A 103 -5.06 11.97 -27.56
C LYS A 103 -6.28 12.49 -28.31
N LEU A 104 -7.22 13.13 -27.62
CA LEU A 104 -8.41 13.72 -28.23
C LEU A 104 -8.03 14.88 -29.17
N GLN A 105 -7.12 15.76 -28.74
CA GLN A 105 -6.58 16.82 -29.61
C GLN A 105 -5.84 16.25 -30.82
N LYS A 106 -5.08 15.16 -30.67
CA LYS A 106 -4.45 14.46 -31.79
C LYS A 106 -5.47 13.88 -32.77
N GLN A 107 -6.61 13.37 -32.30
CA GLN A 107 -7.69 12.85 -33.14
C GLN A 107 -8.41 13.96 -33.93
N GLU A 108 -8.61 15.14 -33.33
CA GLU A 108 -9.18 16.30 -34.03
C GLU A 108 -8.18 16.96 -35.00
N THR A 109 -6.88 16.80 -34.78
CA THR A 109 -5.80 17.39 -35.59
C THR A 109 -5.16 16.43 -36.60
N VAL A 110 -5.79 15.28 -36.91
CA VAL A 110 -5.40 14.44 -38.07
C VAL A 110 -5.84 15.09 -39.40
N GLY A 111 -5.55 16.38 -39.55
CA GLY A 111 -5.48 17.10 -40.81
C GLY A 111 -4.02 17.14 -41.28
N LEU A 112 -3.58 16.04 -41.88
CA LEU A 112 -2.45 15.85 -42.82
C LEU A 112 -1.02 16.37 -42.56
N VAL A 113 -0.67 17.23 -41.59
CA VAL A 113 0.72 17.82 -41.55
C VAL A 113 1.46 17.70 -40.21
N GLY A 114 0.88 17.06 -39.19
CA GLY A 114 1.46 16.98 -37.83
C GLY A 114 2.30 15.75 -37.49
N GLN A 115 2.68 14.89 -38.45
CA GLN A 115 3.32 13.60 -38.13
C GLN A 115 4.80 13.67 -37.71
N VAL A 116 5.45 14.84 -37.76
CA VAL A 116 6.89 14.93 -37.49
C VAL A 116 7.14 15.77 -36.24
N ASN A 117 7.08 15.16 -35.04
CA ASN A 117 8.02 15.49 -33.96
C ASN A 117 7.86 14.72 -32.63
N ILE A 118 6.82 13.92 -32.41
CA ILE A 118 6.63 13.34 -31.06
C ILE A 118 7.30 11.96 -30.89
N THR A 119 7.52 11.21 -31.98
CA THR A 119 8.20 9.91 -31.90
C THR A 119 9.70 10.02 -31.58
N HIS A 120 10.34 11.18 -31.83
CA HIS A 120 11.75 11.39 -31.49
C HIS A 120 12.00 11.86 -30.04
N LEU A 121 11.00 12.38 -29.32
CA LEU A 121 11.22 12.90 -27.95
C LEU A 121 11.10 11.83 -26.86
N VAL A 122 10.44 10.69 -27.12
CA VAL A 122 10.28 9.63 -26.10
C VAL A 122 11.40 8.58 -26.14
N ASN A 123 12.29 8.62 -27.14
CA ASN A 123 13.35 7.62 -27.36
C ASN A 123 14.78 8.14 -27.10
N LEU A 124 14.97 9.35 -26.57
CA LEU A 124 16.32 9.85 -26.24
C LEU A 124 16.81 9.49 -24.82
N GLU A 125 15.98 8.93 -23.94
CA GLU A 125 16.45 8.44 -22.62
C GLU A 125 16.98 7.00 -22.62
N THR A 126 16.94 6.29 -23.76
CA THR A 126 17.43 4.89 -23.85
C THR A 126 18.81 4.77 -24.50
N ILE A 127 19.51 5.88 -24.76
CA ILE A 127 20.88 5.88 -25.30
C ILE A 127 21.86 6.52 -24.30
N VAL A 128 21.82 6.06 -23.05
CA VAL A 128 22.99 6.06 -22.16
C VAL A 128 22.93 4.78 -21.31
N ALA A 129 23.20 3.64 -21.97
CA ALA A 129 23.67 2.40 -21.36
C ALA A 129 24.57 1.68 -22.36
#